data_AF-A0A9P7RN93-F1
#
_entry.id   AF-A0A9P7RN93-F1
#
_cell.length_a   1.000
_cell.length_b   1.000
_cell.length_c   1.000
_cell.angle_alpha   90.00
_cell.angle_beta   90.00
_cell.angle_gamma   90.00
#
_symmetry.space_group_name_H-M   'P 1'
#
loop_
_entity.id
_entity.type
_entity.pdbx_description
1 polymer ?
#
loop_
_entity_poly.entity_id
_entity_poly.type
_entity_poly.pdbx_seq_one_letter_code
_entity_poly.pdbx_strand_id
1 'polypeptide(L)'
;MVAGGDVPGTESIGHLYWKKPWICTHIQEPVCLIGHRIILREVGCSVQNFTNCKSLLTAAADAMEAHSWLHDKLHILHRDISPGNILMELEDETKGIHVRRGLLIDYDHALDLDRVVDDVLVPLNSSLYACFVMNSVFRTGEMIKNPVSTVLSTSACFTFATN
;
A
#
# COMPACT_ATOMS: atom_id res chain seq x y z
N MET A 1 14.65 5.68 9.36
CA MET A 1 13.68 6.31 10.26
C MET A 1 14.35 7.58 10.79
N VAL A 2 13.75 8.77 10.62
CA VAL A 2 14.43 10.04 10.93
C VAL A 2 14.07 10.54 12.32
N ALA A 3 12.85 10.27 12.78
CA ALA A 3 12.42 10.43 14.16
C ALA A 3 11.13 9.62 14.42
N GLY A 4 10.90 9.19 15.65
CA GLY A 4 9.65 8.61 16.13
C GLY A 4 9.43 9.02 17.58
N GLY A 5 8.20 9.34 17.97
CA GLY A 5 7.90 9.78 19.33
C GLY A 5 6.41 9.87 19.64
N ASP A 6 6.10 9.79 20.93
CA ASP A 6 4.75 9.96 21.45
C ASP A 6 4.31 11.41 21.26
N VAL A 7 3.06 11.61 20.87
CA VAL A 7 2.48 12.94 20.64
C VAL A 7 1.77 13.39 21.91
N PRO A 8 2.26 14.42 22.61
CA PRO A 8 1.64 14.90 23.84
C PRO A 8 0.18 15.29 23.60
N GLY A 9 -0.71 14.87 24.50
CA GLY A 9 -2.14 15.19 24.42
C GLY A 9 -2.94 14.30 23.46
N THR A 10 -2.35 13.27 22.86
CA THR A 10 -3.06 12.27 22.04
C THR A 10 -3.31 10.98 22.81
N GLU A 11 -3.95 11.10 23.97
CA GLU A 11 -4.26 9.96 24.84
C GLU A 11 -5.70 9.50 24.61
N SER A 12 -5.93 8.19 24.61
CA SER A 12 -7.29 7.66 24.56
C SER A 12 -7.97 7.93 25.90
N ILE A 13 -9.18 8.48 25.85
CA ILE A 13 -9.98 8.76 27.07
C ILE A 13 -10.87 7.58 27.48
N GLY A 14 -10.94 6.51 26.67
CA GLY A 14 -11.85 5.38 26.90
C GLY A 14 -11.68 4.73 28.28
N HIS A 15 -10.45 4.66 28.77
CA HIS A 15 -10.13 4.17 30.11
C HIS A 15 -10.78 4.98 31.24
N LEU A 16 -11.04 6.28 31.04
CA LEU A 16 -11.69 7.16 32.04
C LEU A 16 -13.19 6.88 32.18
N TYR A 17 -13.83 6.36 31.13
CA TYR A 17 -15.26 6.16 31.10
C TYR A 17 -15.67 4.71 31.33
N TRP A 18 -14.73 3.75 31.37
CA TRP A 18 -15.01 2.31 31.31
C TRP A 18 -15.97 1.76 32.39
N LYS A 19 -16.10 2.45 33.54
CA LYS A 19 -17.00 2.09 34.65
C LYS A 19 -18.36 2.82 34.63
N LYS A 20 -18.69 3.55 33.56
CA LYS A 20 -19.94 4.30 33.47
C LYS A 20 -21.13 3.38 33.16
N PRO A 21 -22.34 3.68 33.68
CA PRO A 21 -23.49 2.78 33.63
C PRO A 21 -24.07 2.52 32.22
N TRP A 22 -23.71 3.36 31.24
CA TRP A 22 -24.12 3.19 29.84
C TRP A 22 -23.11 2.39 29.00
N ILE A 23 -22.00 1.93 29.58
CA ILE A 23 -20.99 1.16 28.87
C ILE A 23 -21.37 -0.32 28.88
N CYS A 24 -21.20 -0.98 27.73
CA CYS A 24 -21.43 -2.41 27.60
C CYS A 24 -20.59 -3.19 28.62
N THR A 25 -21.23 -4.08 29.37
CA THR A 25 -20.62 -4.81 30.49
C THR A 25 -19.67 -5.93 30.08
N HIS A 26 -19.57 -6.22 28.77
CA HIS A 26 -18.74 -7.28 28.21
C HIS A 26 -17.38 -6.79 27.68
N ILE A 27 -16.98 -5.56 27.99
CA ILE A 27 -15.71 -5.00 27.52
C ILE A 27 -14.64 -5.21 28.59
N GLN A 28 -13.48 -5.73 28.18
CA GLN A 28 -12.29 -5.80 29.01
C GLN A 28 -11.82 -4.37 29.38
N GLU A 29 -11.15 -4.21 30.53
CA GLU A 29 -10.63 -2.89 30.95
C GLU A 29 -9.77 -2.27 29.83
N PRO A 30 -10.19 -1.14 29.26
CA PRO A 30 -9.49 -0.55 28.13
C PRO A 30 -8.20 0.09 28.60
N VAL A 31 -7.11 -0.22 27.91
CA VAL A 31 -5.78 0.35 28.16
C VAL A 31 -5.75 1.79 27.63
N CYS A 32 -5.02 2.68 28.33
CA CYS A 32 -4.71 3.99 27.80
C CYS A 32 -3.79 3.84 26.57
N LEU A 33 -4.23 4.36 25.42
CA LEU A 33 -3.45 4.36 24.20
C LEU A 33 -2.86 5.74 24.00
N ILE A 34 -1.56 5.81 23.71
CA ILE A 34 -0.85 7.06 23.41
C ILE A 34 -0.61 7.10 21.90
N GLY A 35 -1.01 8.19 21.26
CA GLY A 35 -0.74 8.41 19.85
C GLY A 35 0.76 8.58 19.61
N HIS A 36 1.29 7.81 18.67
CA HIS A 36 2.70 7.85 18.28
C HIS A 36 2.82 8.38 16.86
N ARG A 37 3.83 9.21 16.58
CA ARG A 37 4.10 9.72 15.24
C ARG A 37 5.45 9.23 14.74
N ILE A 38 5.43 8.62 13.56
CA ILE A 38 6.63 8.18 12.86
C ILE A 38 6.94 9.17 11.74
N ILE A 39 8.18 9.66 11.70
CA ILE A 39 8.68 10.53 10.63
C ILE A 39 9.69 9.73 9.79
N LEU A 40 9.30 9.49 8.55
CA LEU A 40 10.12 8.82 7.54
C LEU A 40 10.80 9.87 6.66
N ARG A 41 11.98 9.53 6.15
CA ARG A 41 12.65 10.38 5.13
C ARG A 41 11.81 10.30 3.86
N GLU A 42 11.61 11.43 3.19
CA GLU A 42 11.06 11.43 1.84
C GLU A 42 12.06 10.72 0.92
N VAL A 43 11.70 9.53 0.47
CA VAL A 43 12.56 8.65 -0.35
C VAL A 43 12.15 8.65 -1.81
N GLY A 44 11.07 9.32 -2.18
CA GLY A 44 10.56 9.34 -3.54
C GLY A 44 9.24 10.06 -3.70
N CYS A 45 8.82 10.21 -4.95
CA CYS A 45 7.54 10.82 -5.31
C CYS A 45 6.47 9.74 -5.46
N SER A 46 5.20 10.05 -5.17
CA SER A 46 4.11 9.12 -5.48
C SER A 46 4.11 8.78 -6.97
N VAL A 47 3.83 7.50 -7.27
CA VAL A 47 3.64 7.02 -8.64
C VAL A 47 2.59 7.82 -9.39
N GLN A 48 1.62 8.46 -8.71
CA GLN A 48 0.63 9.34 -9.36
C GLN A 48 1.25 10.53 -10.10
N ASN A 49 2.44 10.98 -9.70
CA ASN A 49 3.14 12.13 -10.30
C ASN A 49 4.08 11.72 -11.45
N PHE A 50 3.86 10.56 -12.07
CA PHE A 50 4.72 10.06 -13.13
C PHE A 50 4.64 10.93 -14.39
N THR A 51 5.80 11.23 -14.97
CA THR A 51 5.90 11.93 -16.25
C THR A 51 5.99 10.96 -17.44
N ASN A 52 6.47 9.73 -17.19
CA ASN A 52 6.73 8.73 -18.22
C ASN A 52 6.00 7.40 -17.93
N CYS A 53 5.42 6.76 -18.94
CA CYS A 53 4.84 5.42 -18.80
C CYS A 53 5.89 4.40 -18.34
N LYS A 54 7.15 4.55 -18.77
CA LYS A 54 8.22 3.64 -18.38
C LYS A 54 8.46 3.67 -16.86
N SER A 55 8.46 4.85 -16.25
CA SER A 55 8.63 5.00 -14.79
C SER A 55 7.47 4.39 -14.01
N LEU A 56 6.24 4.58 -14.49
CA LEU A 56 5.05 3.98 -13.91
C LEU A 56 5.14 2.45 -13.93
N LEU A 57 5.46 1.87 -15.09
CA LEU A 57 5.58 0.44 -15.28
C LEU A 57 6.70 -0.17 -14.43
N THR A 58 7.86 0.46 -14.38
CA THR A 58 8.98 0.01 -13.54
C THR A 58 8.59 0.04 -12.06
N ALA A 59 8.01 1.14 -11.57
CA ALA A 59 7.64 1.22 -10.16
C ALA A 59 6.53 0.23 -9.77
N ALA A 60 5.57 0.00 -10.66
CA ALA A 60 4.52 -1.00 -10.45
C ALA A 60 5.11 -2.43 -10.44
N ALA A 61 6.03 -2.74 -11.35
CA ALA A 61 6.71 -4.03 -11.37
C ALA A 61 7.49 -4.28 -10.08
N ASP A 62 8.27 -3.30 -9.63
CA ASP A 62 9.05 -3.39 -8.39
C ASP A 62 8.13 -3.56 -7.16
N ALA A 63 6.99 -2.87 -7.12
CA ALA A 63 6.01 -3.03 -6.04
C ALA A 63 5.38 -4.44 -6.01
N MET A 64 5.12 -5.03 -7.18
CA MET A 64 4.62 -6.40 -7.29
C MET A 64 5.67 -7.43 -6.90
N GLU A 65 6.94 -7.20 -7.25
CA GLU A 65 8.04 -8.04 -6.81
C GLU A 65 8.19 -7.98 -5.28
N ALA A 66 8.16 -6.79 -4.69
CA ALA A 66 8.20 -6.60 -3.24
C ALA A 66 7.04 -7.31 -2.54
N HIS A 67 5.81 -7.16 -3.06
CA HIS A 67 4.65 -7.88 -2.53
C HIS A 67 4.80 -9.40 -2.63
N SER A 68 5.25 -9.92 -3.78
CA SER A 68 5.44 -11.36 -3.99
C SER A 68 6.47 -11.91 -3.01
N TRP A 69 7.57 -11.18 -2.81
CA TRP A 69 8.59 -11.55 -1.83
C TRP A 69 8.04 -11.56 -0.40
N LEU A 70 7.25 -10.55 0.01
CA LEU A 70 6.59 -10.50 1.32
C LEU A 70 5.64 -11.68 1.54
N HIS A 71 4.83 -12.00 0.53
CA HIS A 71 3.90 -13.12 0.59
C HIS A 71 4.63 -14.46 0.69
N ASP A 72 5.61 -14.70 -0.19
CA ASP A 72 6.25 -16.01 -0.32
C ASP A 72 7.32 -16.29 0.74
N LYS A 73 7.94 -15.25 1.29
CA LYS A 73 9.05 -15.38 2.28
C LYS A 73 8.63 -15.07 3.70
N LEU A 74 7.71 -14.13 3.88
CA LEU A 74 7.31 -13.66 5.20
C LEU A 74 5.86 -13.97 5.53
N HIS A 75 5.11 -14.58 4.61
CA HIS A 75 3.68 -14.86 4.80
C HIS A 75 2.88 -13.58 5.12
N ILE A 76 3.28 -12.44 4.55
CA ILE A 76 2.62 -11.15 4.74
C ILE A 76 1.87 -10.75 3.49
N LEU A 77 0.58 -10.42 3.63
CA LEU A 77 -0.26 -9.86 2.58
C LEU A 77 -0.46 -8.36 2.82
N HIS A 78 -0.03 -7.50 1.88
CA HIS A 78 -0.09 -6.03 2.06
C HIS A 78 -1.54 -5.48 2.14
N ARG A 79 -2.45 -6.07 1.37
CA ARG A 79 -3.89 -5.74 1.27
C ARG A 79 -4.28 -4.34 0.78
N ASP A 80 -3.39 -3.36 0.82
CA ASP A 80 -3.64 -2.02 0.27
C ASP A 80 -2.58 -1.60 -0.76
N ILE A 81 -2.57 -2.28 -1.91
CA ILE A 81 -1.71 -1.88 -3.01
C ILE A 81 -2.49 -0.96 -3.95
N SER A 82 -2.17 0.33 -3.85
CA SER A 82 -2.75 1.39 -4.65
C SER A 82 -1.65 2.30 -5.21
N PRO A 83 -1.92 3.10 -6.26
CA PRO A 83 -0.94 4.08 -6.77
C PRO A 83 -0.45 5.08 -5.73
N GLY A 84 -1.24 5.32 -4.67
CA GLY A 84 -0.86 6.20 -3.55
C GLY A 84 0.21 5.58 -2.65
N ASN A 85 0.23 4.26 -2.56
CA ASN A 85 1.12 3.49 -1.70
C ASN A 85 2.36 2.96 -2.43
N ILE A 86 2.58 3.41 -3.67
CA ILE A 86 3.79 3.12 -4.43
C ILE A 86 4.54 4.43 -4.64
N LEU A 87 5.79 4.46 -4.22
CA LEU A 87 6.72 5.57 -4.41
C LEU A 87 7.72 5.24 -5.52
N MET A 88 8.15 6.26 -6.25
CA MET A 88 9.25 6.23 -7.20
C MET A 88 10.47 6.87 -6.55
N GLU A 89 11.51 6.08 -6.29
CA GLU A 89 12.81 6.63 -5.90
C GLU A 89 13.46 7.27 -7.13
N LEU A 90 13.75 8.57 -7.05
CA LEU A 90 14.38 9.33 -8.13
C LEU A 90 15.90 9.34 -7.96
N GLU A 91 16.63 9.25 -9.07
CA GLU A 91 18.07 9.46 -9.11
C GLU A 91 18.41 10.88 -9.61
N ASP A 92 19.48 11.45 -9.06
CA ASP A 92 19.79 12.88 -9.06
C ASP A 92 19.90 13.55 -10.46
N GLU A 93 19.48 14.82 -10.52
CA GLU A 93 19.01 15.56 -11.70
C GLU A 93 20.07 15.88 -12.78
N THR A 94 21.33 15.53 -12.58
CA THR A 94 22.43 15.92 -13.47
C THR A 94 22.40 15.28 -14.86
N LYS A 95 21.54 14.26 -15.09
CA LYS A 95 21.42 13.54 -16.38
C LYS A 95 19.98 13.36 -16.89
N GLY A 96 19.00 13.94 -16.21
CA GLY A 96 17.56 13.74 -16.47
C GLY A 96 16.87 12.93 -15.38
N ILE A 97 15.58 13.20 -15.17
CA ILE A 97 14.77 12.52 -14.13
C ILE A 97 14.61 11.04 -14.53
N HIS A 98 15.28 10.16 -13.79
CA HIS A 98 15.18 8.72 -13.94
C HIS A 98 14.70 8.07 -12.65
N VAL A 99 13.74 7.16 -12.78
CA VAL A 99 13.31 6.32 -11.66
C VAL A 99 14.36 5.24 -11.44
N ARG A 100 14.88 5.19 -10.22
CA ARG A 100 15.85 4.20 -9.77
C ARG A 100 15.17 2.88 -9.41
N ARG A 101 14.04 2.95 -8.69
CA ARG A 101 13.20 1.81 -8.30
C ARG A 101 11.83 2.27 -7.78
N GLY A 102 10.86 1.36 -7.81
CA GLY A 102 9.61 1.46 -7.08
C GLY A 102 9.75 0.98 -5.63
N LEU A 103 9.00 1.59 -4.73
CA LEU A 103 8.92 1.23 -3.31
C LEU A 103 7.46 1.06 -2.91
N LEU A 104 7.12 -0.08 -2.32
CA LEU A 104 5.81 -0.33 -1.73
C LEU A 104 5.82 0.13 -0.26
N ILE A 105 4.91 1.04 0.09
CA ILE A 105 4.75 1.62 1.43
C ILE A 105 3.36 1.35 1.99
N ASP A 106 3.13 1.74 3.24
CA ASP A 106 1.83 1.67 3.92
C ASP A 106 1.38 0.25 4.29
N TYR A 107 2.11 -0.37 5.21
CA TYR A 107 1.86 -1.71 5.72
C TYR A 107 0.83 -1.74 6.87
N ASP A 108 0.14 -0.64 7.17
CA ASP A 108 -0.78 -0.55 8.30
C ASP A 108 -1.99 -1.49 8.14
N HIS A 109 -2.32 -1.80 6.88
CA HIS A 109 -3.34 -2.79 6.51
C HIS A 109 -2.77 -4.18 6.22
N ALA A 110 -1.48 -4.44 6.42
CA ALA A 110 -0.91 -5.75 6.13
C ALA A 110 -1.50 -6.84 7.05
N LEU A 111 -1.56 -8.07 6.54
CA LEU A 111 -2.00 -9.26 7.27
C LEU A 111 -0.85 -10.24 7.36
N ASP A 112 -0.49 -10.62 8.58
CA ASP A 112 0.45 -11.70 8.86
C ASP A 112 -0.35 -13.01 8.83
N LEU A 113 -0.17 -13.79 7.76
CA LEU A 113 -0.91 -15.02 7.52
C LEU A 113 -0.57 -16.09 8.57
N ASP A 114 0.63 -16.07 9.14
CA ASP A 114 1.04 -17.02 10.18
C ASP A 114 0.30 -16.76 11.51
N ARG A 115 -0.23 -15.54 11.72
CA ARG A 115 -1.02 -15.19 12.91
C ARG A 115 -2.51 -15.43 12.74
N VAL A 116 -2.99 -15.68 11.52
CA VAL A 116 -4.40 -15.95 11.25
C VAL A 116 -4.61 -17.45 11.27
N VAL A 117 -5.38 -17.92 12.24
CA VAL A 117 -5.74 -19.35 12.36
C VAL A 117 -6.68 -19.72 11.20
N ASP A 118 -6.11 -20.37 10.19
CA ASP A 118 -6.61 -21.16 9.03
C ASP A 118 -8.03 -21.03 8.43
N ASP A 119 -9.03 -20.34 8.99
CA ASP A 119 -10.44 -20.58 8.61
C ASP A 119 -11.12 -19.55 7.68
N VAL A 120 -10.46 -18.46 7.24
CA VAL A 120 -11.15 -17.41 6.43
C VAL A 120 -10.44 -17.05 5.11
N LEU A 121 -9.17 -17.41 4.94
CA LEU A 121 -8.43 -17.01 3.74
C LEU A 121 -8.50 -18.13 2.71
N VAL A 122 -9.50 -18.03 1.83
CA VAL A 122 -9.36 -18.59 0.48
C VAL A 122 -8.01 -18.06 -0.02
N PRO A 123 -7.05 -18.91 -0.40
CA PRO A 123 -5.76 -18.44 -0.89
C PRO A 123 -6.07 -17.64 -2.15
N LEU A 124 -6.17 -16.32 -2.00
CA LEU A 124 -6.28 -15.43 -3.11
C LEU A 124 -4.91 -15.55 -3.75
N ASN A 125 -4.84 -16.36 -4.80
CA ASN A 125 -3.62 -16.54 -5.56
C ASN A 125 -3.01 -15.16 -5.78
N SER A 126 -1.80 -15.00 -5.27
CA SER A 126 -1.04 -13.75 -5.31
C SER A 126 -1.04 -13.13 -6.72
N SER A 127 -1.17 -13.97 -7.75
CA SER A 127 -1.36 -13.59 -9.15
C SER A 127 -2.67 -12.87 -9.50
N LEU A 128 -3.86 -13.28 -9.01
CA LEU A 128 -5.10 -12.54 -9.31
C LEU A 128 -5.15 -11.22 -8.55
N TYR A 129 -4.62 -11.20 -7.32
CA TYR A 129 -4.52 -9.96 -6.54
C TYR A 129 -3.59 -8.96 -7.21
N ALA A 130 -2.41 -9.41 -7.66
CA ALA A 130 -1.49 -8.60 -8.47
C ALA A 130 -2.13 -8.12 -9.78
N CYS A 131 -2.89 -8.99 -10.47
CA CYS A 131 -3.58 -8.61 -11.71
C CYS A 131 -4.65 -7.52 -11.49
N PHE A 132 -5.42 -7.62 -10.39
CA PHE A 132 -6.40 -6.60 -10.01
C PHE A 132 -5.73 -5.26 -9.69
N VAL A 133 -4.64 -5.31 -8.92
CA VAL A 133 -3.84 -4.12 -8.56
C VAL A 133 -3.24 -3.46 -9.79
N MET A 134 -2.64 -4.23 -10.69
CA MET A 134 -2.09 -3.73 -11.95
C MET A 134 -3.18 -3.04 -12.77
N ASN A 135 -4.37 -3.63 -12.88
CA ASN A 135 -5.50 -3.03 -13.58
C ASN A 135 -5.93 -1.69 -12.96
N SER A 136 -5.91 -1.58 -11.62
CA SER A 136 -6.18 -0.34 -10.90
C SER A 136 -5.13 0.75 -11.20
N VAL A 137 -3.84 0.39 -11.16
CA VAL A 137 -2.72 1.29 -11.47
C VAL A 137 -2.78 1.76 -12.94
N PHE A 138 -3.07 0.86 -13.88
CA PHE A 138 -3.19 1.22 -15.29
C PHE A 138 -4.37 2.14 -15.57
N ARG A 139 -5.53 1.91 -14.94
CA ARG A 139 -6.69 2.81 -15.07
C ARG A 139 -6.39 4.21 -14.57
N THR A 140 -5.66 4.35 -13.47
CA THR A 140 -5.21 5.68 -13.02
C THR A 140 -4.25 6.35 -14.00
N GLY A 141 -3.38 5.58 -14.67
CA GLY A 141 -2.49 6.10 -15.70
C GLY A 141 -3.20 6.62 -16.95
N GLU A 142 -4.32 5.99 -17.34
CA GLU A 142 -5.17 6.47 -18.46
C GLU A 142 -5.99 7.71 -18.07
N MET A 143 -6.55 7.74 -16.85
CA MET A 143 -7.35 8.88 -16.37
C MET A 143 -6.54 10.18 -16.24
N ILE A 144 -5.26 10.11 -15.91
CA ILE A 144 -4.39 11.29 -15.78
C ILE A 144 -3.97 11.85 -17.15
N LYS A 145 -3.92 11.01 -18.19
CA LYS A 145 -3.51 11.44 -19.55
C LYS A 145 -4.64 11.97 -20.43
N ASN A 146 -5.89 11.64 -20.13
CA ASN A 146 -7.05 12.14 -20.84
C ASN A 146 -8.19 12.43 -19.86
N PRO A 147 -8.36 13.70 -19.42
CA PRO A 147 -9.52 14.06 -18.59
C PRO A 147 -10.86 13.98 -19.36
N VAL A 148 -10.85 13.69 -20.67
CA VAL A 148 -12.04 13.68 -21.53
C VAL A 148 -12.00 12.54 -22.57
N SER A 149 -12.04 11.28 -22.14
CA SER A 149 -12.57 10.17 -22.96
C SER A 149 -12.69 8.87 -22.16
N THR A 150 -13.64 8.86 -21.22
CA THR A 150 -14.22 7.58 -20.77
C THR A 150 -14.91 6.96 -21.97
N VAL A 151 -14.30 5.96 -22.59
CA VAL A 151 -14.86 4.80 -23.33
C VAL A 151 -13.75 4.37 -24.29
N LEU A 152 -12.98 3.32 -23.97
CA LEU A 152 -12.43 2.41 -24.98
C LEU A 152 -12.02 1.07 -24.33
N SER A 153 -12.89 0.08 -24.53
CA SER A 153 -12.66 -1.36 -24.72
C SER A 153 -11.53 -2.07 -23.94
N THR A 154 -11.94 -2.84 -22.93
CA THR A 154 -11.15 -3.81 -22.16
C THR A 154 -10.78 -5.09 -22.94
N SER A 155 -10.18 -5.01 -24.12
CA SER A 155 -9.98 -6.21 -24.94
C SER A 155 -8.71 -6.26 -25.81
N ALA A 156 -7.60 -5.65 -25.41
CA ALA A 156 -6.32 -5.89 -26.10
C ALA A 156 -5.09 -5.45 -25.28
N CYS A 157 -4.61 -6.24 -24.31
CA CYS A 157 -3.17 -6.30 -23.98
C CYS A 157 -2.81 -7.31 -22.88
N PHE A 158 -3.25 -8.58 -22.95
CA PHE A 158 -2.63 -9.62 -22.12
C PHE A 158 -2.60 -10.94 -22.88
N THR A 159 -1.74 -11.00 -23.90
CA THR A 159 -1.22 -12.26 -24.41
C THR A 159 0.20 -12.39 -23.88
N PHE A 160 0.35 -12.95 -22.68
CA PHE A 160 1.65 -13.42 -22.22
C PHE A 160 2.02 -14.62 -23.09
N ALA A 161 3.06 -14.45 -23.91
CA ALA A 161 3.71 -15.55 -24.59
C ALA A 161 4.39 -16.43 -23.54
N THR A 162 3.83 -17.62 -23.32
CA THR A 162 4.54 -18.71 -22.67
C THR A 162 5.52 -19.30 -23.69
N ASN A 163 6.81 -19.27 -23.35
CA ASN A 163 7.84 -20.13 -23.94
C ASN A 163 8.15 -21.23 -22.94
#